data_AF-A0A7X5WW16-F1
#
_entry.id   AF-A0A7X5WW16-F1
#
_cell.length_a   1.000
_cell.length_b   1.000
_cell.length_c   1.000
_cell.angle_alpha   90.00
_cell.angle_beta   90.00
_cell.angle_gamma   90.00
#
_symmetry.space_group_name_H-M   'P 1'
#
loop_
_entity.id
_entity.type
_entity.pdbx_description
1 polymer ?
#
loop_
_entity_poly.entity_id
_entity_poly.type
_entity_poly.pdbx_seq_one_letter_code
_entity_poly.pdbx_strand_id
1 'polypeptide(L)'
;MAPLLGAAFLAVALVVEFANSMPGDERALIELEAAIGTTFDDAMVAVGSATDPVPMIAASAAVVAVLVIRRRSPLVVAYLGIVVVAAVGNRVLKEIITRPRPDVRPHPSSVSRYSFPSGHAANTIALWMALLLIT
;
A
#
# COMPACT_ATOMS: atom_id res chain seq x y z
N MET A 1 19.93 -4.09 -9.06
CA MET A 1 18.46 -4.08 -9.08
C MET A 1 17.87 -3.10 -8.05
N ALA A 2 18.25 -3.16 -6.76
CA ALA A 2 17.79 -2.20 -5.74
C ALA A 2 17.92 -0.69 -6.09
N PRO A 3 19.04 -0.18 -6.66
CA PRO A 3 19.15 1.24 -7.00
C PRO A 3 18.20 1.67 -8.14
N LEU A 4 17.86 0.75 -9.06
CA LEU A 4 16.92 1.03 -10.15
C LEU A 4 15.48 1.14 -9.62
N LEU A 5 15.08 0.28 -8.68
CA LEU A 5 13.76 0.37 -8.03
C LEU A 5 13.64 1.64 -7.19
N GLY A 6 14.69 2.02 -6.46
CA GLY A 6 14.73 3.28 -5.71
C GLY A 6 14.64 4.50 -6.63
N ALA A 7 15.39 4.51 -7.75
CA ALA A 7 15.34 5.58 -8.73
C ALA A 7 13.97 5.67 -9.43
N ALA A 8 13.36 4.53 -9.76
CA ALA A 8 12.01 4.49 -10.34
C ALA A 8 10.96 5.01 -9.34
N PHE A 9 11.03 4.61 -8.07
CA PHE A 9 10.16 5.13 -7.03
C PHE A 9 10.33 6.64 -6.85
N LEU A 10 11.57 7.13 -6.82
CA LEU A 10 11.86 8.56 -6.71
C LEU A 10 11.34 9.33 -7.93
N ALA A 11 11.53 8.81 -9.14
CA ALA A 11 11.01 9.43 -10.35
C ALA A 11 9.48 9.54 -10.31
N VAL A 12 8.78 8.48 -9.88
CA VAL A 12 7.32 8.50 -9.69
C VAL A 12 6.93 9.49 -8.59
N ALA A 13 7.64 9.50 -7.45
CA ALA A 13 7.37 10.41 -6.36
C ALA A 13 7.51 11.88 -6.77
N LEU A 14 8.57 12.22 -7.51
CA LEU A 14 8.78 13.56 -8.06
C LEU A 14 7.68 13.94 -9.06
N VAL A 15 7.34 13.05 -10.00
CA VAL A 15 6.24 13.30 -10.95
C VAL A 15 4.93 13.56 -10.20
N VAL A 16 4.65 12.77 -9.16
CA VAL A 16 3.44 12.91 -8.34
C VAL A 16 3.43 14.20 -7.54
N GLU A 17 4.57 14.61 -6.99
CA GLU A 17 4.73 15.85 -6.23
C GLU A 17 4.49 17.08 -7.12
N PHE A 18 4.99 17.07 -8.35
CA PHE A 18 4.81 18.18 -9.29
C PHE A 18 3.49 18.14 -10.08
N ALA A 19 2.87 16.96 -10.24
CA ALA A 19 1.61 16.77 -10.94
C ALA A 19 0.55 16.18 -9.99
N ASN A 20 -0.13 17.06 -9.25
CA ASN A 20 -1.25 16.66 -8.38
C ASN A 20 -2.35 15.90 -9.16
N SER A 21 -2.62 16.33 -10.39
CA SER A 21 -3.51 15.68 -11.35
C SER A 21 -3.03 15.91 -12.78
N MET A 22 -3.28 14.93 -13.66
CA MET A 22 -3.07 15.12 -15.10
C MET A 22 -4.33 15.71 -15.74
N PRO A 23 -4.23 16.56 -16.78
CA PRO A 23 -5.40 17.04 -17.50
C PRO A 23 -6.26 15.87 -18.01
N GLY A 24 -7.53 15.83 -17.60
CA GLY A 24 -8.48 14.77 -17.97
C GLY A 24 -8.60 13.59 -16.98
N ASP A 25 -7.75 13.50 -15.95
CA ASP A 25 -7.74 12.41 -14.97
C ASP A 25 -9.08 12.32 -14.21
N GLU A 26 -9.57 13.44 -13.68
CA GLU A 26 -10.84 13.50 -12.94
C GLU A 26 -12.04 13.09 -13.80
N ARG A 27 -12.08 13.55 -15.05
CA ARG A 27 -13.14 13.17 -15.99
C ARG A 27 -13.08 11.68 -16.30
N ALA A 28 -11.89 11.13 -16.56
CA ALA A 28 -11.72 9.71 -16.80
C ALA A 28 -12.14 8.87 -15.57
N LEU A 29 -11.85 9.33 -14.35
CA LEU A 29 -12.28 8.67 -13.12
C LEU A 29 -13.80 8.67 -12.96
N ILE A 30 -14.48 9.78 -13.24
CA ILE A 30 -15.95 9.87 -13.18
C ILE A 30 -16.60 8.99 -14.25
N GLU A 31 -16.09 9.03 -15.49
CA GLU A 31 -16.58 8.20 -16.59
C GLU A 31 -16.37 6.70 -16.28
N LEU A 32 -15.22 6.34 -15.71
CA LEU A 32 -14.93 4.99 -15.27
C LEU A 32 -15.85 4.56 -14.13
N GLU A 33 -16.05 5.40 -13.13
CA GLU A 33 -16.96 5.12 -12.01
C GLU A 33 -18.40 4.89 -12.50
N ALA A 34 -18.87 5.70 -13.44
CA ALA A 34 -20.19 5.54 -14.04
C ALA A 34 -20.31 4.29 -14.91
N ALA A 35 -19.21 3.84 -15.51
CA ALA A 35 -19.16 2.63 -16.33
C ALA A 35 -19.01 1.34 -15.52
N ILE A 36 -18.39 1.41 -14.33
CA ILE A 36 -18.18 0.27 -13.44
C ILE A 36 -19.47 -0.02 -12.65
N GLY A 37 -20.00 -1.24 -12.81
CA GLY A 37 -21.15 -1.70 -12.04
C GLY A 37 -20.82 -2.05 -10.59
N THR A 38 -21.84 -2.05 -9.72
CA THR A 38 -21.71 -2.32 -8.27
C THR A 38 -21.06 -3.67 -7.95
N THR A 39 -21.34 -4.71 -8.74
CA THR A 39 -20.72 -6.04 -8.55
C THR A 39 -19.20 -6.00 -8.67
N PHE A 40 -18.67 -5.22 -9.61
CA PHE A 40 -17.23 -5.08 -9.77
C PHE A 40 -16.64 -4.24 -8.64
N ASP A 41 -17.34 -3.19 -8.22
CA ASP A 41 -16.96 -2.36 -7.08
C ASP A 41 -16.84 -3.19 -5.79
N ASP A 42 -17.87 -3.98 -5.47
CA ASP A 42 -17.89 -4.87 -4.32
C ASP A 42 -16.76 -5.90 -4.37
N ALA A 43 -16.48 -6.46 -5.55
CA ALA A 43 -15.37 -7.39 -5.72
C ALA A 43 -14.01 -6.71 -5.46
N MET A 44 -13.81 -5.48 -5.94
CA MET A 44 -12.57 -4.73 -5.71
C MET A 44 -12.42 -4.32 -4.24
N VAL A 45 -13.51 -3.94 -3.57
CA VAL A 45 -13.51 -3.67 -2.12
C VAL A 45 -13.16 -4.95 -1.34
N ALA A 46 -13.73 -6.09 -1.70
CA ALA A 46 -13.42 -7.37 -1.08
C ALA A 46 -11.93 -7.72 -1.25
N VAL A 47 -11.36 -7.56 -2.45
CA VAL A 47 -9.93 -7.77 -2.69
C VAL A 47 -9.08 -6.79 -1.89
N GLY A 48 -9.45 -5.51 -1.84
CA GLY A 48 -8.74 -4.48 -1.08
C GLY A 48 -8.70 -4.78 0.41
N SER A 49 -9.83 -5.21 0.98
CA SER A 49 -9.97 -5.48 2.42
C SER A 49 -9.07 -6.62 2.91
N ALA A 50 -8.65 -7.54 2.03
CA ALA A 50 -7.65 -8.56 2.38
C ALA A 50 -6.29 -7.96 2.79
N THR A 51 -6.03 -6.71 2.42
CA THR A 51 -4.79 -5.97 2.74
C THR A 51 -5.01 -4.87 3.77
N ASP A 52 -6.16 -4.87 4.45
CA ASP A 52 -6.44 -3.97 5.57
C ASP A 52 -5.52 -4.24 6.77
N PRO A 53 -5.42 -3.28 7.72
CA PRO A 53 -4.56 -3.43 8.89
C PRO A 53 -4.82 -4.72 9.69
N VAL A 54 -6.09 -5.11 9.87
CA VAL A 54 -6.43 -6.29 10.70
C VAL A 54 -5.95 -7.60 10.07
N PRO A 55 -6.29 -7.94 8.80
CA PRO A 55 -5.73 -9.11 8.12
C PRO A 55 -4.20 -9.09 8.07
N MET A 56 -3.59 -7.94 7.85
CA MET A 56 -2.13 -7.81 7.76
C MET A 56 -1.42 -8.03 9.10
N ILE A 57 -2.02 -7.59 10.22
CA ILE A 57 -1.52 -7.91 11.57
C ILE A 57 -1.58 -9.42 11.82
N ALA A 58 -2.69 -10.07 11.46
CA ALA A 58 -2.84 -11.51 11.62
C ALA A 58 -1.82 -12.30 10.77
N ALA A 59 -1.65 -11.92 9.50
CA ALA A 59 -0.64 -12.51 8.62
C ALA A 59 0.79 -12.32 9.15
N SER A 60 1.10 -11.13 9.66
CA SER A 60 2.41 -10.83 10.25
C SER A 60 2.69 -11.67 11.49
N ALA A 61 1.69 -11.84 12.36
CA ALA A 61 1.79 -12.70 13.53
C ALA A 61 2.04 -14.17 13.15
N ALA A 62 1.33 -14.67 12.13
CA ALA A 62 1.52 -16.03 11.62
C ALA A 62 2.95 -16.26 11.08
N VAL A 63 3.49 -15.29 10.33
CA VAL A 63 4.87 -15.34 9.80
C VAL A 63 5.88 -15.38 10.94
N VAL A 64 5.74 -14.50 11.93
CA VAL A 64 6.61 -14.50 13.12
C VAL A 64 6.54 -15.84 13.85
N ALA A 65 5.34 -16.39 14.06
CA ALA A 65 5.17 -17.70 14.70
C ALA A 65 5.89 -18.81 13.94
N VAL A 66 5.73 -18.89 12.61
CA VAL A 66 6.42 -19.88 11.76
C VAL A 66 7.95 -19.74 11.86
N LEU A 67 8.47 -18.52 11.78
CA LEU A 67 9.91 -18.27 11.86
C LEU A 67 10.48 -18.63 13.24
N VAL A 68 9.74 -18.36 14.33
CA VAL A 68 10.11 -18.75 15.69
C VAL A 68 10.11 -20.28 15.85
N ILE A 69 9.07 -20.96 15.37
CA ILE A 69 8.96 -22.43 15.40
C ILE A 69 10.13 -23.07 14.64
N ARG A 70 10.50 -22.51 13.49
CA ARG A 70 11.65 -22.95 12.68
C ARG A 70 13.03 -22.50 13.23
N ARG A 71 13.07 -21.86 14.40
CA ARG A 71 14.28 -21.32 15.05
C ARG A 71 15.09 -20.37 14.16
N ARG A 72 14.41 -19.59 13.32
CA ARG A 72 15.01 -18.58 12.42
C ARG A 72 14.93 -17.18 13.04
N SER A 73 15.40 -17.02 14.27
CA SER A 73 15.31 -15.74 15.00
C SER A 73 15.92 -14.52 14.27
N PRO A 74 17.01 -14.63 13.49
CA PRO A 74 17.50 -13.47 12.72
C PRO A 74 16.49 -13.01 11.66
N LEU A 75 15.73 -13.93 11.06
CA LEU A 75 14.70 -13.60 10.07
C LEU A 75 13.49 -12.91 10.70
N VAL A 76 13.18 -13.21 11.98
CA VAL A 76 12.12 -12.49 12.72
C VAL A 76 12.50 -11.01 12.87
N VAL A 77 13.73 -10.74 13.29
CA VAL A 77 14.22 -9.35 13.46
C VAL A 77 14.25 -8.63 12.12
N ALA A 78 14.75 -9.27 11.07
CA ALA A 78 14.76 -8.70 9.72
C ALA A 78 13.34 -8.40 9.23
N TYR A 79 12.41 -9.33 9.38
CA TYR A 79 11.01 -9.18 8.97
C TYR A 79 10.33 -8.01 9.69
N LEU A 80 10.40 -7.98 11.03
CA LEU A 80 9.81 -6.91 11.83
C LEU A 80 10.43 -5.54 11.49
N GLY A 81 11.74 -5.49 11.29
CA GLY A 81 12.43 -4.28 10.84
C GLY A 81 11.89 -3.76 9.51
N ILE A 82 11.72 -4.65 8.52
CA ILE A 82 11.15 -4.30 7.21
C ILE A 82 9.71 -3.78 7.36
N VAL A 83 8.86 -4.45 8.14
CA VAL A 83 7.47 -4.03 8.37
C VAL A 83 7.41 -2.64 9.00
N VAL A 84 8.25 -2.38 10.02
CA VAL A 84 8.31 -1.07 10.68
C VAL A 84 8.79 0.01 9.71
N VAL A 85 9.87 -0.24 8.97
CA VAL A 85 10.40 0.71 7.97
C VAL A 85 9.36 1.01 6.89
N ALA A 86 8.66 0.00 6.38
CA ALA A 86 7.62 0.19 5.39
C ALA A 86 6.43 1.00 5.93
N ALA A 87 5.96 0.68 7.15
CA ALA A 87 4.83 1.38 7.76
C ALA A 87 5.15 2.84 8.08
N VAL A 88 6.31 3.10 8.71
CA VAL A 88 6.77 4.45 9.05
C VAL A 88 7.09 5.23 7.77
N GLY A 89 7.82 4.63 6.82
CA GLY A 89 8.17 5.25 5.56
C GLY A 89 6.93 5.66 4.74
N ASN A 90 5.91 4.80 4.68
CA ASN A 90 4.66 5.12 3.99
C ASN A 90 3.96 6.32 4.65
N ARG A 91 3.87 6.35 5.99
CA ARG A 91 3.29 7.49 6.72
C ARG A 91 4.06 8.78 6.49
N VAL A 92 5.39 8.74 6.61
CA VAL A 92 6.24 9.92 6.43
C VAL A 92 6.13 10.44 4.99
N LEU A 93 6.19 9.57 3.99
CA LEU A 93 6.08 9.96 2.59
C LEU A 93 4.71 10.55 2.24
N LYS A 94 3.64 10.06 2.87
CA LYS A 94 2.30 10.66 2.73
C LYS A 94 2.28 12.12 3.18
N GLU A 95 2.90 12.41 4.33
CA GLU A 95 2.96 13.78 4.89
C GLU A 95 3.94 14.69 4.16
N ILE A 96 4.94 14.14 3.45
CA ILE A 96 5.87 14.93 2.63
C ILE A 96 5.25 15.28 1.27
N ILE A 97 4.68 14.28 0.59
CA ILE A 97 4.19 14.43 -0.79
C ILE A 97 2.81 15.08 -0.81
N THR A 98 1.99 14.86 0.22
CA THR A 98 0.69 15.53 0.44
C THR A 98 -0.30 15.45 -0.73
N ARG A 99 -0.13 14.49 -1.65
CA ARG A 99 -1.00 14.36 -2.83
C ARG A 99 -2.45 14.09 -2.41
N PRO A 100 -3.42 14.95 -2.75
CA PRO A 100 -4.82 14.75 -2.42
C PRO A 100 -5.40 13.50 -3.11
N ARG A 101 -6.49 12.97 -2.57
CA ARG A 101 -7.32 11.97 -3.25
C ARG A 101 -8.26 12.70 -4.23
N PRO A 102 -8.60 12.08 -5.37
CA PRO A 102 -9.67 12.60 -6.23
C PRO A 102 -11.00 12.64 -5.46
N ASP A 103 -11.73 13.75 -5.54
CA ASP A 103 -13.02 13.96 -4.86
C ASP A 103 -14.19 13.35 -5.64
N VAL A 104 -14.01 12.11 -6.06
CA VAL A 104 -14.98 11.35 -6.87
C VAL A 104 -16.00 10.63 -5.98
N ARG A 105 -15.55 10.11 -4.83
CA ARG A 105 -16.41 9.49 -3.80
C ARG A 105 -16.13 10.05 -2.41
N PRO A 106 -17.13 10.05 -1.51
CA PRO A 106 -16.90 10.32 -0.10
C PRO A 106 -15.96 9.28 0.49
N HIS A 107 -14.88 9.73 1.11
CA HIS A 107 -13.92 8.86 1.79
C HIS A 107 -14.24 8.77 3.28
N PRO A 108 -14.14 7.59 3.91
CA PRO A 108 -14.26 7.48 5.36
C PRO A 108 -13.20 8.35 6.06
N SER A 109 -13.58 9.03 7.15
CA SER A 109 -12.66 9.85 7.95
C SER A 109 -11.52 9.04 8.60
N SER A 110 -11.65 7.71 8.66
CA SER A 110 -10.64 6.77 9.15
C SER A 110 -9.49 6.54 8.16
N VAL A 111 -9.62 6.97 6.90
CA VAL A 111 -8.61 6.79 5.86
C VAL A 111 -7.83 8.09 5.66
N SER A 112 -6.51 7.98 5.48
CA SER A 112 -5.66 9.15 5.20
C SER A 112 -6.17 9.92 3.97
N ARG A 113 -6.22 11.25 4.10
CA ARG A 113 -6.60 12.17 3.01
C ARG A 113 -5.63 12.11 1.81
N TYR A 114 -4.42 11.60 2.02
CA TYR A 114 -3.40 11.51 0.98
C TYR A 114 -3.46 10.19 0.22
N SER A 115 -3.36 10.28 -1.11
CA SER A 115 -3.45 9.14 -2.03
C SER A 115 -2.10 8.45 -2.25
N PHE A 116 -0.97 9.18 -2.16
CA PHE A 116 0.36 8.64 -2.44
C PHE A 116 1.28 8.63 -1.20
N PRO A 117 2.12 7.59 -1.01
CA PRO A 117 2.05 6.29 -1.67
C PRO A 117 0.84 5.45 -1.20
N SER A 118 0.50 4.36 -1.90
CA SER A 118 -0.65 3.51 -1.55
C SER A 118 -0.36 2.63 -0.32
N GLY A 119 -1.29 2.63 0.64
CA GLY A 119 -1.24 1.77 1.84
C GLY A 119 -1.40 0.29 1.50
N HIS A 120 -2.45 -0.05 0.75
CA HIS A 120 -2.72 -1.42 0.31
C HIS A 120 -1.56 -1.99 -0.51
N ALA A 121 -0.99 -1.20 -1.43
CA ALA A 121 0.16 -1.66 -2.22
C ALA A 121 1.38 -1.95 -1.34
N ALA A 122 1.67 -1.09 -0.35
CA ALA A 122 2.75 -1.33 0.61
C ALA A 122 2.51 -2.61 1.42
N ASN A 123 1.26 -2.84 1.86
CA ASN A 123 0.85 -4.04 2.59
C ASN A 123 0.96 -5.31 1.70
N THR A 124 0.56 -5.25 0.44
CA THR A 124 0.72 -6.37 -0.53
C THR A 124 2.18 -6.73 -0.71
N ILE A 125 3.08 -5.74 -0.86
CA ILE A 125 4.52 -5.99 -0.96
C ILE A 125 5.04 -6.65 0.33
N ALA A 126 4.60 -6.15 1.50
CA ALA A 126 4.97 -6.74 2.78
C ALA A 126 4.50 -8.21 2.90
N LEU A 127 3.30 -8.54 2.42
CA LEU A 127 2.78 -9.90 2.38
C LEU A 127 3.63 -10.81 1.48
N TRP A 128 3.98 -10.37 0.27
CA TRP A 128 4.85 -11.13 -0.63
C TRP A 128 6.23 -11.38 -0.01
N MET A 129 6.82 -10.36 0.61
CA MET A 129 8.07 -10.52 1.36
C MET A 129 7.94 -11.54 2.49
N ALA A 130 6.82 -11.51 3.21
CA ALA A 130 6.55 -12.44 4.30
C ALA A 130 6.48 -13.90 3.79
N LEU A 131 5.77 -14.12 2.67
CA LEU A 131 5.68 -15.43 2.01
C LEU A 131 7.05 -15.95 1.60
N LEU A 132 7.88 -15.11 0.97
CA LEU A 132 9.24 -15.48 0.56
C LEU A 132 10.16 -15.86 1.72
N LEU A 133 9.95 -15.30 2.92
CA LEU A 133 10.76 -15.61 4.10
C LEU A 133 10.39 -16.94 4.76
N ILE A 134 9.16 -17.44 4.55
CA ILE A 134 8.66 -18.68 5.17
C ILE A 134 8.64 -19.87 4.22
N THR A 135 8.81 -19.66 2.92
CA THR A 135 9.10 -20.74 1.96
C THR A 135 10.55 -21.20 2.11
#